data_AF-A0A139WPV0-F1
#
_entry.id   AF-A0A139WPV0-F1
#
_cell.length_a   1.000
_cell.length_b   1.000
_cell.length_c   1.000
_cell.angle_alpha   90.00
_cell.angle_beta   90.00
_cell.angle_gamma   90.00
#
_symmetry.space_group_name_H-M   'P 1'
#
loop_
_entity.id
_entity.type
_entity.pdbx_description
1 polymer ?
#
loop_
_entity_poly.entity_id
_entity_poly.type
_entity_poly.pdbx_seq_one_letter_code
_entity_poly.pdbx_strand_id
1 'polypeptide(L)'
;MIHRYIIWILALIPPVLGVLYLSLLYFDVLAGVRPSAESTVAYFGLFLSYYGFLFSLFAALEIKALSNKYYFRIRSPEINKKLLLIARKMNEFSREPISEIRSQPFISEIPVILRSAKRVKNKEVIKVAKNAERSFKKMTSGFNSNYLSTMNAGQADGYWDVHQIVSELADEIRTQIDDVRAAQ
;
A
#
# COMPACT_ATOMS: atom_id res chain seq x y z
N MET A 1 3.89 1.29 -12.77
CA MET A 1 4.50 1.59 -14.09
C MET A 1 5.63 0.63 -14.44
N ILE A 2 6.67 0.48 -13.62
CA ILE A 2 7.83 -0.42 -13.87
C ILE A 2 7.43 -1.87 -14.22
N HIS A 3 6.46 -2.46 -13.51
CA HIS A 3 6.07 -3.85 -13.74
C HIS A 3 5.40 -4.07 -15.11
N ARG A 4 4.69 -3.07 -15.63
CA ARG A 4 4.08 -3.13 -16.97
C ARG A 4 5.15 -3.17 -18.06
N TYR A 5 6.20 -2.33 -17.95
CA TYR A 5 7.31 -2.34 -18.91
C TYR A 5 8.04 -3.67 -18.93
N ILE A 6 8.27 -4.28 -17.76
CA ILE A 6 8.92 -5.60 -17.67
C ILE A 6 8.10 -6.66 -18.40
N ILE A 7 6.77 -6.66 -18.24
CA ILE A 7 5.88 -7.62 -18.93
C ILE A 7 5.92 -7.41 -20.45
N TRP A 8 5.95 -6.17 -20.93
CA TRP A 8 6.09 -5.87 -22.36
C TRP A 8 7.43 -6.34 -22.93
N ILE A 9 8.53 -6.16 -22.19
CA ILE A 9 9.85 -6.66 -22.58
C ILE A 9 9.86 -8.19 -22.62
N LEU A 10 9.29 -8.85 -21.61
CA LEU A 10 9.16 -10.31 -21.59
C LEU A 10 8.29 -10.83 -22.73
N ALA A 11 7.20 -10.13 -23.07
CA ALA A 11 6.32 -10.48 -24.18
C ALA A 11 7.00 -10.43 -25.57
N LEU A 12 8.13 -9.74 -25.70
CA LEU A 12 8.94 -9.68 -26.93
C LEU A 12 9.93 -10.85 -27.07
N ILE A 13 10.20 -11.61 -26.00
CA ILE A 13 11.15 -12.73 -26.04
C ILE A 13 10.70 -13.84 -27.00
N PRO A 14 9.45 -14.34 -26.95
CA PRO A 14 9.02 -15.42 -27.85
C PRO A 14 9.03 -15.06 -29.35
N PRO A 15 8.64 -13.84 -29.77
CA PRO A 15 8.80 -13.40 -31.16
C PRO A 15 10.26 -13.41 -31.61
N VAL A 16 11.18 -12.91 -30.78
CA VAL A 16 12.62 -12.89 -31.11
C VAL A 16 13.17 -14.30 -31.22
N LEU A 17 12.83 -15.18 -30.28
CA LEU A 17 13.19 -16.60 -30.34
C LEU A 17 12.55 -17.31 -31.55
N GLY A 18 11.35 -16.91 -31.96
CA GLY A 18 10.66 -17.44 -33.12
C GLY A 18 11.33 -17.06 -34.43
N VAL A 19 11.76 -15.81 -34.56
CA VAL A 19 12.55 -15.36 -35.70
C VAL A 19 13.89 -16.12 -35.77
N LEU A 20 14.57 -16.28 -34.63
CA LEU A 20 15.79 -17.09 -34.55
C LEU A 20 15.56 -18.55 -34.95
N TYR A 21 14.53 -19.19 -34.40
CA TYR A 21 14.18 -20.58 -34.74
C TYR A 21 13.85 -20.74 -36.23
N LEU A 22 13.03 -19.85 -36.80
CA LEU A 22 12.72 -19.85 -38.23
C LEU A 22 13.96 -19.63 -39.10
N SER A 23 14.89 -18.77 -38.66
CA SER A 23 16.14 -18.55 -39.38
C SER A 23 17.03 -19.80 -39.41
N LEU A 24 17.12 -20.53 -38.30
CA LEU A 24 17.86 -21.80 -38.23
C LEU A 24 17.19 -22.88 -39.09
N LEU A 25 15.86 -23.00 -39.02
CA LEU A 25 15.10 -23.91 -39.87
C LEU A 25 15.29 -23.62 -41.37
N TYR A 26 15.39 -22.35 -41.75
CA TYR A 26 15.65 -21.96 -43.14
C TYR A 26 17.00 -22.50 -43.64
N PHE A 27 18.06 -22.42 -42.81
CA PHE A 27 19.36 -23.01 -43.15
C PHE A 27 19.30 -24.54 -43.26
N ASP A 28 18.61 -25.22 -42.34
CA ASP A 28 18.43 -26.68 -42.39
C ASP A 28 17.69 -27.13 -43.65
N VAL A 29 16.64 -26.40 -44.04
CA VAL A 29 15.88 -26.68 -45.26
C VAL A 29 16.74 -26.46 -46.51
N LEU A 30 17.56 -25.40 -46.55
CA LEU A 30 18.52 -25.18 -47.65
C LEU A 30 19.59 -26.27 -47.71
N ALA A 31 20.00 -26.83 -46.56
CA ALA A 31 20.92 -27.95 -46.46
C ALA A 31 20.27 -29.32 -46.79
N GLY A 32 18.98 -29.35 -47.12
CA GLY A 32 18.23 -30.57 -47.48
C GLY A 32 17.71 -31.37 -46.28
N VAL A 33 17.81 -30.84 -45.06
CA VAL A 33 17.29 -31.46 -43.84
C VAL A 33 15.81 -31.12 -43.70
N ARG A 34 14.95 -32.13 -43.50
CA ARG A 34 13.52 -31.91 -43.24
C ARG A 34 13.30 -31.63 -41.75
N PRO A 35 12.59 -30.54 -41.38
CA PRO A 35 12.26 -30.27 -40.00
C PRO A 35 11.33 -31.35 -39.41
N SER A 36 11.59 -31.74 -38.16
CA SER A 36 10.73 -32.69 -37.45
C SER A 36 9.43 -32.02 -37.02
N ALA A 37 8.29 -32.64 -37.37
CA ALA A 37 6.96 -32.16 -36.96
C ALA A 37 6.82 -32.07 -35.43
N GLU A 38 7.49 -32.95 -34.68
CA GLU A 38 7.50 -32.95 -33.22
C GLU A 38 8.13 -31.67 -32.66
N SER A 39 9.21 -31.18 -33.29
CA SER A 39 9.90 -29.96 -32.88
C SER A 39 9.04 -28.72 -33.07
N THR A 40 8.28 -28.65 -34.17
CA THR A 40 7.37 -27.54 -34.47
C THR A 40 6.19 -27.51 -33.48
N VAL A 41 5.60 -28.67 -33.18
CA VAL A 41 4.50 -28.77 -32.20
C VAL A 41 4.98 -28.40 -30.79
N ALA A 42 6.16 -28.88 -30.39
CA ALA A 42 6.76 -28.53 -29.11
C ALA A 42 7.02 -27.01 -28.99
N TYR A 43 7.55 -26.39 -30.06
CA TYR A 43 7.77 -24.94 -30.09
C TYR A 43 6.45 -24.15 -29.94
N PHE A 44 5.41 -24.56 -30.67
CA PHE A 44 4.08 -23.95 -30.57
C PHE A 44 3.47 -24.11 -29.17
N GLY A 45 3.60 -25.30 -28.56
CA GLY A 45 3.16 -25.56 -27.19
C GLY A 45 3.88 -24.70 -26.15
N LEU A 46 5.19 -24.52 -26.31
CA LEU A 46 6.01 -23.63 -25.48
C LEU A 46 5.58 -22.17 -25.63
N PHE A 47 5.35 -21.72 -26.86
CA PHE A 47 4.90 -20.36 -27.17
C PHE A 47 3.55 -20.07 -26.50
N LEU A 48 2.55 -20.94 -26.68
CA LEU A 48 1.24 -20.81 -26.05
C LEU A 48 1.34 -20.82 -24.52
N SER A 49 2.14 -21.72 -23.96
CA SER A 49 2.34 -21.84 -22.51
C SER A 49 2.99 -20.60 -21.92
N TYR A 50 3.97 -20.01 -22.62
CA TYR A 50 4.63 -18.77 -22.22
C TYR A 50 3.67 -17.58 -22.20
N TYR A 51 2.89 -17.40 -23.26
CA TYR A 51 1.89 -16.33 -23.29
C TYR A 51 0.80 -16.56 -22.25
N GLY A 52 0.34 -17.80 -22.05
CA GLY A 52 -0.60 -18.15 -20.98
C GLY A 52 -0.09 -17.74 -19.60
N PHE A 53 1.20 -17.99 -19.32
CA PHE A 53 1.85 -17.53 -18.11
C PHE A 53 1.88 -15.99 -17.98
N LEU A 54 2.29 -15.28 -19.05
CA LEU A 54 2.31 -13.82 -19.04
C LEU A 54 0.93 -13.20 -18.82
N PHE A 55 -0.10 -13.73 -19.48
CA PHE A 55 -1.48 -13.29 -19.30
C PHE A 55 -1.96 -13.52 -17.85
N SER A 56 -1.64 -14.68 -17.27
CA SER A 56 -1.97 -14.99 -15.88
C SER A 56 -1.27 -14.03 -14.91
N LEU A 57 0.02 -13.76 -15.12
CA LEU A 57 0.79 -12.81 -14.32
C LEU A 57 0.23 -11.38 -14.44
N PHE A 58 -0.07 -10.95 -15.67
CA PHE A 58 -0.67 -9.64 -15.93
C PHE A 58 -2.03 -9.51 -15.23
N ALA A 59 -2.91 -10.51 -15.37
CA ALA A 59 -4.20 -10.55 -14.72
C ALA A 59 -4.07 -10.49 -13.18
N ALA A 60 -3.15 -11.26 -12.59
CA ALA A 60 -2.92 -11.25 -11.16
C ALA A 60 -2.46 -9.87 -10.64
N LEU A 61 -1.60 -9.18 -11.39
CA LEU A 61 -1.15 -7.82 -11.06
C LEU A 61 -2.27 -6.80 -11.15
N GLU A 62 -3.11 -6.89 -12.18
CA GLU A 62 -4.22 -5.96 -12.39
C GLU A 62 -5.35 -6.18 -11.39
N ILE A 63 -5.66 -7.45 -11.05
CA ILE A 63 -6.59 -7.79 -9.95
C ILE A 63 -6.04 -7.22 -8.63
N LYS A 64 -4.75 -7.37 -8.37
CA LYS A 64 -4.12 -6.81 -7.17
C LYS A 64 -4.22 -5.28 -7.16
N ALA A 65 -3.97 -4.61 -8.28
CA ALA A 65 -4.08 -3.16 -8.40
C ALA A 65 -5.52 -2.69 -8.13
N LEU A 66 -6.50 -3.36 -8.75
CA LEU A 66 -7.92 -3.09 -8.58
C LEU A 66 -8.37 -3.32 -7.13
N SER A 67 -7.98 -4.45 -6.54
CA SER A 67 -8.25 -4.77 -5.13
C SER A 67 -7.73 -3.68 -4.19
N ASN A 68 -6.51 -3.17 -4.41
CA ASN A 68 -5.98 -2.07 -3.59
C ASN A 68 -6.79 -0.78 -3.77
N LYS A 69 -7.21 -0.47 -5.00
CA LYS A 69 -8.04 0.71 -5.29
C LYS A 69 -9.39 0.62 -4.58
N TYR A 70 -10.03 -0.54 -4.61
CA TYR A 70 -11.27 -0.80 -3.87
C TYR A 70 -11.06 -0.73 -2.36
N TYR A 71 -10.01 -1.38 -1.83
CA TYR A 71 -9.69 -1.33 -0.41
C TYR A 71 -9.50 0.12 0.07
N PHE A 72 -8.74 0.92 -0.68
CA PHE A 72 -8.56 2.35 -0.42
C PHE A 72 -9.91 3.09 -0.40
N ARG A 73 -10.71 2.94 -1.46
CA ARG A 73 -11.99 3.64 -1.59
C ARG A 73 -12.95 3.35 -0.43
N ILE A 74 -12.96 2.11 0.05
CA ILE A 74 -13.86 1.68 1.13
C ILE A 74 -13.31 2.06 2.50
N ARG A 75 -12.02 1.85 2.75
CA ARG A 75 -11.42 2.00 4.10
C ARG A 75 -10.93 3.41 4.41
N SER A 76 -10.43 4.16 3.43
CA SER A 76 -9.88 5.50 3.68
C SER A 76 -10.90 6.46 4.32
N PRO A 77 -12.18 6.52 3.89
CA PRO A 77 -13.18 7.37 4.56
C PRO A 77 -13.43 6.96 6.01
N GLU A 78 -13.45 5.66 6.31
CA GLU A 78 -13.62 5.15 7.68
C GLU A 78 -12.42 5.54 8.56
N ILE A 79 -11.20 5.40 8.04
CA ILE A 79 -9.96 5.77 8.74
C ILE A 79 -9.95 7.28 9.01
N ASN A 80 -10.24 8.11 8.00
CA ASN A 80 -10.30 9.57 8.15
C ASN A 80 -11.31 9.97 9.24
N LYS A 81 -12.53 9.43 9.23
CA LYS A 81 -13.54 9.71 10.26
C LYS A 81 -13.06 9.36 11.66
N LYS A 82 -12.38 8.22 11.83
CA LYS A 82 -11.84 7.81 13.14
C LYS A 82 -10.68 8.69 13.60
N LEU A 83 -9.81 9.12 12.70
CA LEU A 83 -8.73 10.07 13.03
C LEU A 83 -9.28 11.42 13.47
N LEU A 84 -10.28 11.96 12.76
CA LEU A 84 -10.95 13.20 13.16
C LEU A 84 -11.64 13.06 14.52
N LEU A 85 -12.27 11.91 14.78
CA LEU A 85 -12.88 11.64 16.09
C LEU A 85 -11.82 11.60 17.21
N ILE A 86 -10.67 10.99 16.96
CA ILE A 86 -9.54 10.98 17.91
C ILE A 86 -9.05 12.39 18.17
N ALA A 87 -8.80 13.18 17.12
CA ALA A 87 -8.34 14.56 17.27
C ALA A 87 -9.33 15.38 18.11
N ARG A 88 -10.64 15.25 17.83
CA ARG A 88 -11.69 15.90 18.61
C ARG A 88 -11.67 15.46 20.08
N LYS A 89 -11.57 14.16 20.36
CA LYS A 89 -11.50 13.62 21.73
C LYS A 89 -10.24 14.11 22.45
N MET A 90 -9.10 14.17 21.78
CA MET A 90 -7.90 14.75 22.38
C MET A 90 -8.12 16.22 22.76
N ASN A 91 -8.77 17.01 21.92
CA ASN A 91 -9.09 18.39 22.29
C ASN A 91 -10.05 18.47 23.50
N GLU A 92 -11.10 17.64 23.49
CA GLU A 92 -12.12 17.55 24.56
C GLU A 92 -11.51 17.17 25.92
N PHE A 93 -10.66 16.14 25.93
CA PHE A 93 -10.04 15.65 27.15
C PHE A 93 -8.75 16.40 27.53
N SER A 94 -8.33 17.43 26.79
CA SER A 94 -7.05 18.13 27.03
C SER A 94 -6.90 18.72 28.44
N ARG A 95 -8.02 19.02 29.11
CA ARG A 95 -8.07 19.57 30.47
C ARG A 95 -8.17 18.50 31.56
N GLU A 96 -8.41 17.25 31.19
CA GLU A 96 -8.58 16.16 32.13
C GLU A 96 -7.23 15.63 32.64
N PRO A 97 -7.20 15.05 33.84
CA PRO A 97 -6.00 14.39 34.37
C PRO A 97 -5.52 13.25 33.47
N ILE A 98 -4.21 13.04 33.39
CA ILE A 98 -3.61 11.98 32.56
C ILE A 98 -4.06 10.56 32.98
N SER A 99 -4.42 10.37 34.26
CA SER A 99 -5.01 9.12 34.75
C SER A 99 -6.35 8.80 34.08
N GLU A 100 -7.20 9.82 33.91
CA GLU A 100 -8.51 9.68 33.28
C GLU A 100 -8.41 9.50 31.77
N ILE A 101 -7.44 10.16 31.12
CA ILE A 101 -7.24 9.95 29.68
C ILE A 101 -6.75 8.54 29.38
N ARG A 102 -5.88 7.97 30.22
CA ARG A 102 -5.36 6.61 30.00
C ARG A 102 -6.44 5.54 29.97
N SER A 103 -7.53 5.74 30.70
CA SER A 103 -8.68 4.83 30.68
C SER A 103 -9.62 5.08 29.50
N GLN A 104 -9.44 6.18 28.75
CA GLN A 104 -10.30 6.48 27.60
C GLN A 104 -10.07 5.51 26.45
N PRO A 105 -11.15 5.00 25.82
CA PRO A 105 -11.04 4.06 24.70
C PRO A 105 -10.20 4.57 23.52
N PHE A 106 -10.26 5.88 23.23
CA PHE A 106 -9.60 6.46 22.05
C PHE A 106 -8.06 6.31 22.11
N ILE A 107 -7.46 6.27 23.32
CA ILE A 107 -6.01 6.04 23.48
C ILE A 107 -5.61 4.67 22.94
N SER A 108 -6.43 3.64 23.23
CA SER A 108 -6.20 2.28 22.73
C SER A 108 -6.48 2.14 21.22
N GLU A 109 -7.35 2.99 20.68
CA GLU A 109 -7.73 2.99 19.26
C GLU A 109 -6.65 3.60 18.35
N ILE A 110 -5.92 4.62 18.82
CA ILE A 110 -4.84 5.28 18.06
C ILE A 110 -3.89 4.27 17.37
N PRO A 111 -3.23 3.33 18.08
CA PRO A 111 -2.30 2.40 17.43
C PRO A 111 -2.98 1.43 16.45
N VAL A 112 -4.28 1.17 16.61
CA VAL A 112 -5.06 0.33 15.67
C VAL A 112 -5.33 1.09 14.38
N ILE A 113 -5.72 2.36 14.48
CA ILE A 113 -6.02 3.21 13.34
C ILE A 113 -4.74 3.57 12.59
N LEU A 114 -3.64 3.88 13.28
CA LEU A 114 -2.34 4.11 12.63
C LEU A 114 -1.83 2.87 11.88
N ARG A 115 -2.05 1.66 12.41
CA ARG A 115 -1.76 0.41 11.68
C ARG A 115 -2.63 0.27 10.43
N SER A 116 -3.89 0.68 10.51
CA SER A 116 -4.81 0.67 9.36
C SER A 116 -4.38 1.69 8.31
N ALA A 117 -4.00 2.91 8.72
CA ALA A 117 -3.47 3.95 7.84
C ALA A 117 -2.18 3.50 7.12
N LYS A 118 -1.28 2.78 7.79
CA LYS A 118 -0.07 2.21 7.15
C LYS A 118 -0.37 1.18 6.05
N ARG A 119 -1.57 0.61 5.98
CA ARG A 119 -1.98 -0.33 4.92
C ARG A 119 -2.47 0.39 3.66
N VAL A 120 -2.73 1.69 3.76
CA VAL A 120 -3.01 2.56 2.62
C VAL A 120 -1.75 2.62 1.76
N LYS A 121 -1.82 2.20 0.49
CA LYS A 121 -0.67 2.16 -0.43
C LYS A 121 -0.28 3.54 -0.96
N ASN A 122 -0.10 4.51 -0.08
CA ASN A 122 0.41 5.83 -0.38
C ASN A 122 1.65 6.10 0.49
N LYS A 123 2.75 6.55 -0.13
CA LYS A 123 4.04 6.75 0.57
C LYS A 123 3.98 7.85 1.62
N GLU A 124 3.25 8.93 1.36
CA GLU A 124 3.09 10.08 2.26
C GLU A 124 2.22 9.69 3.45
N VAL A 125 1.07 9.06 3.22
CA VAL A 125 0.23 8.51 4.31
C VAL A 125 1.02 7.54 5.19
N ILE A 126 1.82 6.63 4.60
CA ILE A 126 2.66 5.71 5.37
C ILE A 126 3.71 6.47 6.20
N LYS A 127 4.33 7.51 5.63
CA LYS A 127 5.34 8.33 6.30
C LYS A 127 4.73 9.06 7.50
N VAL A 128 3.62 9.76 7.30
CA VAL A 128 2.91 10.49 8.35
C VAL A 128 2.40 9.52 9.43
N ALA A 129 1.83 8.37 9.06
CA ALA A 129 1.37 7.36 10.01
C ALA A 129 2.51 6.76 10.85
N LYS A 130 3.70 6.57 10.27
CA LYS A 130 4.90 6.14 11.03
C LYS A 130 5.38 7.22 12.00
N ASN A 131 5.32 8.48 11.61
CA ASN A 131 5.66 9.60 12.49
C ASN A 131 4.66 9.69 13.65
N ALA A 132 3.35 9.58 13.36
CA ALA A 132 2.30 9.54 14.36
C ALA A 132 2.52 8.42 15.39
N GLU A 133 2.88 7.22 14.91
CA GLU A 133 3.14 6.06 15.78
C GLU A 133 4.36 6.29 16.69
N ARG A 134 5.41 6.94 16.18
CA ARG A 134 6.59 7.30 16.99
C ARG A 134 6.23 8.33 18.05
N SER A 135 5.52 9.41 17.68
CA SER A 135 5.09 10.44 18.62
C SER A 135 4.14 9.88 19.68
N PHE A 136 3.20 9.01 19.28
CA PHE A 136 2.30 8.34 20.21
C PHE A 136 3.02 7.44 21.21
N LYS A 137 4.04 6.69 20.76
CA LYS A 137 4.88 5.88 21.66
C LYS A 137 5.65 6.76 22.64
N LYS A 138 6.20 7.90 22.20
CA LYS A 138 6.88 8.85 23.09
C LYS A 138 5.92 9.41 24.13
N MET A 139 4.76 9.91 23.71
CA MET A 139 3.73 10.45 24.60
C MET A 139 3.29 9.40 25.65
N THR A 140 2.95 8.19 25.22
CA THR A 140 2.50 7.12 26.13
C THR A 140 3.62 6.62 27.06
N SER A 141 4.88 6.62 26.62
CA SER A 141 6.02 6.34 27.50
C SER A 141 6.20 7.41 28.58
N GLY A 142 5.93 8.68 28.26
CA GLY A 142 5.97 9.80 29.21
C GLY A 142 4.90 9.64 30.30
N PHE A 143 3.70 9.18 29.94
CA PHE A 143 2.58 8.99 30.88
C PHE A 143 2.88 8.01 32.03
N ASN A 144 3.82 7.08 31.85
CA ASN A 144 4.16 6.09 32.87
C ASN A 144 5.01 6.62 34.02
N SER A 145 5.40 7.90 34.00
CA SER A 145 6.10 8.52 35.13
C SER A 145 5.11 8.86 36.27
N ASN A 146 5.49 8.52 37.52
CA ASN A 146 4.64 8.71 38.71
C ASN A 146 4.34 10.19 39.04
N TYR A 147 5.05 11.13 38.43
CA TYR A 147 4.89 12.57 38.64
C TYR A 147 3.71 13.20 37.89
N LEU A 148 3.05 12.46 36.99
CA LEU A 148 2.05 13.00 36.06
C LEU A 148 0.60 12.80 36.47
N SER A 149 0.32 12.20 37.64
CA SER A 149 -1.07 11.92 38.05
C SER A 149 -1.92 13.17 38.29
N THR A 150 -1.29 14.31 38.58
CA THR A 150 -1.96 15.60 38.81
C THR A 150 -1.88 16.57 37.64
N MET A 151 -1.11 16.24 36.59
CA MET A 151 -1.01 17.09 35.41
C MET A 151 -2.18 16.83 34.46
N ASN A 152 -2.67 17.91 33.85
CA ASN A 152 -3.66 17.82 32.77
C ASN A 152 -2.96 17.29 31.52
N ALA A 153 -3.65 16.49 30.72
CA ALA A 153 -2.99 15.84 29.61
C ALA A 153 -2.51 16.79 28.50
N GLY A 154 -3.19 17.92 28.30
CA GLY A 154 -2.74 18.97 27.40
C GLY A 154 -1.41 19.62 27.84
N GLN A 155 -0.95 19.38 29.06
CA GLN A 155 0.37 19.81 29.55
C GLN A 155 1.43 18.71 29.42
N ALA A 156 1.03 17.49 29.06
CA ALA A 156 1.95 16.38 28.92
C ALA A 156 2.79 16.54 27.65
N ASP A 157 4.07 16.21 27.76
CA ASP A 157 5.00 16.27 26.64
C ASP A 157 4.55 15.35 25.49
N GLY A 158 4.60 15.89 24.26
CA GLY A 158 4.18 15.21 23.04
C GLY A 158 2.66 15.07 22.85
N TYR A 159 1.80 15.57 23.76
CA TYR A 159 0.34 15.48 23.61
C TYR A 159 -0.15 16.21 22.35
N TRP A 160 0.23 17.48 22.23
CA TRP A 160 -0.16 18.31 21.09
C TRP A 160 0.53 17.89 19.80
N ASP A 161 1.74 17.33 19.87
CA ASP A 161 2.42 16.75 18.70
C ASP A 161 1.62 15.57 18.13
N VAL A 162 1.11 14.69 19.00
CA VAL A 162 0.25 13.58 18.56
C VAL A 162 -1.04 14.11 17.96
N HIS A 163 -1.69 15.09 18.60
CA HIS A 163 -2.89 15.73 18.06
C HIS A 163 -2.65 16.33 16.67
N GLN A 164 -1.57 17.09 16.50
CA GLN A 164 -1.19 17.71 15.24
C GLN A 164 -0.95 16.65 14.15
N ILE A 165 -0.12 15.64 14.42
CA ILE A 165 0.22 14.63 13.42
C ILE A 165 -0.99 13.74 13.07
N VAL A 166 -1.87 13.45 14.03
CA VAL A 166 -3.14 12.74 13.78
C VAL A 166 -4.06 13.57 12.87
N SER A 167 -4.10 14.89 13.07
CA SER A 167 -4.87 15.81 12.22
C SER A 167 -4.28 15.90 10.82
N GLU A 168 -2.95 16.06 10.70
CA GLU A 168 -2.22 16.03 9.43
C GLU A 168 -2.47 14.71 8.67
N LEU A 169 -2.46 13.57 9.37
CA LEU A 169 -2.78 12.28 8.76
C LEU A 169 -4.24 12.22 8.27
N ALA A 170 -5.17 12.81 9.01
CA ALA A 170 -6.56 12.88 8.60
C ALA A 170 -6.69 13.70 7.31
N ASP A 171 -6.06 14.87 7.26
CA ASP A 171 -6.08 15.78 6.11
C ASP A 171 -5.40 15.13 4.89
N GLU A 172 -4.25 14.48 5.06
CA GLU A 172 -3.58 13.75 3.98
C GLU A 172 -4.49 12.66 3.40
N ILE A 173 -5.14 11.86 4.25
CA ILE A 173 -6.10 10.84 3.78
C ILE A 173 -7.28 11.49 3.05
N ARG A 174 -7.75 12.66 3.50
CA ARG A 174 -8.84 13.39 2.85
C ARG A 174 -8.44 13.87 1.46
N THR A 175 -7.28 14.52 1.33
CA THR A 175 -6.72 14.96 0.04
C THR A 175 -6.65 13.78 -0.94
N GLN A 176 -6.15 12.63 -0.48
CA GLN A 176 -6.06 11.43 -1.31
C GLN A 176 -7.43 10.86 -1.70
N ILE A 177 -8.45 10.97 -0.85
CA ILE A 177 -9.83 10.58 -1.19
C ILE A 177 -10.37 11.49 -2.29
N ASP A 178 -10.13 12.79 -2.18
CA ASP A 178 -10.63 13.80 -3.12
C ASP A 178 -9.91 13.69 -4.49
N ASP A 179 -8.59 13.44 -4.51
CA ASP A 179 -7.83 13.14 -5.74
C ASP A 179 -8.39 11.90 -6.47
N VAL A 180 -8.71 10.84 -5.74
CA VAL A 180 -9.29 9.61 -6.30
C VAL A 180 -10.72 9.82 -6.82
N ARG A 181 -11.45 10.80 -6.28
CA ARG A 181 -12.77 11.21 -6.77
C ARG A 181 -12.67 12.10 -8.00
N ALA A 182 -11.72 13.02 -8.05
CA ALA A 182 -11.50 13.92 -9.18
C ALA A 182 -10.93 13.21 -10.42
N ALA A 183 -10.21 12.10 -10.24
CA ALA A 183 -9.69 11.27 -11.33
C ALA A 183 -10.72 10.26 -11.91
N GLN A 184 -11.98 10.33 -11.51
CA GLN A 184 -13.11 9.53 -12.04
C GLN A 184 -13.95 10.37 -12.98
#